data_AF-A0A2M7ZE57-F1
#
_entry.id   AF-A0A2M7ZE57-F1
#
_cell.length_a   1.000
_cell.length_b   1.000
_cell.length_c   1.000
_cell.angle_alpha   90.00
_cell.angle_beta   90.00
_cell.angle_gamma   90.00
#
_symmetry.space_group_name_H-M   'P 1'
#
loop_
_entity.id
_entity.type
_entity.pdbx_description
1 polymer ?
#
loop_
_entity_poly.entity_id
_entity_poly.type
_entity_poly.pdbx_seq_one_letter_code
_entity_poly.pdbx_strand_id
1 'polypeptide(L)' 'MKFLLILFFPVLLWAQADSLTFEDNIQKAFTNAKKGMYFAFANIPAKKNDLSKEIIEQDKLLAKIKLYKAVNGVRIESTG' A
#
# COMPACT_ATOMS: atom_id res chain seq x y z
N MET A 1 16.21 53.07 3.74
CA MET A 1 16.97 51.87 4.17
C MET A 1 16.09 50.73 4.71
N LYS A 2 14.93 50.97 5.35
CA LYS A 2 14.06 49.91 5.91
C LYS A 2 13.38 49.00 4.86
N PHE A 3 13.09 49.49 3.66
CA PHE A 3 12.44 48.71 2.60
C PHE A 3 13.35 47.65 1.94
N LEU A 4 14.68 47.78 2.05
CA LEU A 4 15.62 46.82 1.48
C LEU A 4 15.56 45.46 2.21
N LEU A 5 15.29 45.48 3.52
CA LEU A 5 15.20 44.29 4.37
C LEU A 5 13.98 43.40 4.03
N ILE A 6 12.89 44.00 3.57
CA ILE A 6 11.65 43.27 3.20
C ILE A 6 11.86 42.47 1.90
N LEU A 7 12.65 42.99 0.97
CA LEU A 7 12.91 42.34 -0.33
C LEU A 7 13.78 41.08 -0.18
N PHE A 8 14.64 41.00 0.84
CA PHE A 8 15.52 39.86 1.09
C PHE A 8 14.94 38.80 2.05
N PHE A 9 13.79 39.07 2.69
CA PHE A 9 13.13 38.11 3.57
C PHE A 9 12.74 36.77 2.90
N PRO A 10 12.32 36.71 1.62
CA PRO A 10 11.97 35.44 0.97
C PRO A 10 13.19 34.53 0.75
N VAL A 11 14.39 35.11 0.60
CA VAL A 11 15.64 34.37 0.35
C VAL A 11 16.06 33.57 1.59
N LEU A 12 15.74 34.07 2.79
CA LEU A 12 16.02 33.39 4.05
C LEU A 12 15.16 32.14 4.27
N LEU A 13 13.98 32.08 3.65
CA LEU A 13 13.08 30.92 3.74
C LEU A 13 13.51 29.77 2.80
N TRP A 14 14.27 30.07 1.75
CA TRP A 14 14.78 29.06 0.80
C TRP A 14 16.13 28.46 1.21
N ALA A 15 16.85 29.10 2.14
CA ALA A 15 18.12 28.59 2.66
C ALA A 15 17.97 27.37 3.60
N GLN A 16 16.74 26.98 3.94
CA GLN A 16 16.44 25.80 4.75
C GLN A 16 16.21 24.53 3.92
N ALA A 17 16.76 24.47 2.70
CA ALA A 17 16.74 23.24 1.91
C ALA A 17 17.52 22.15 2.67
N ASP A 18 16.76 21.20 3.23
CA ASP A 18 17.16 20.00 3.97
C ASP A 18 18.61 19.57 3.74
N SER A 19 19.51 19.99 4.62
CA SER A 19 20.85 19.39 4.75
C SER A 19 20.77 18.10 5.55
N LEU A 20 19.92 17.17 5.08
CA LEU A 20 19.85 15.84 5.67
C LEU A 20 21.17 15.12 5.39
N THR A 21 21.80 14.65 6.46
CA THR A 21 23.00 13.85 6.32
C THR A 21 22.66 12.52 5.61
N PHE A 22 23.67 11.86 5.08
CA PHE A 22 23.49 10.51 4.52
C PHE A 22 22.83 9.56 5.53
N GLU A 23 23.18 9.67 6.81
CA GLU A 23 22.62 8.87 7.90
C GLU A 23 21.12 9.17 8.12
N ASP A 24 20.72 10.45 8.06
CA ASP A 24 19.32 10.84 8.17
C ASP A 24 18.48 10.27 7.03
N ASN A 25 19.05 10.20 5.83
CA ASN A 25 18.39 9.61 4.67
C ASN A 25 18.23 8.09 4.82
N ILE A 26 19.25 7.39 5.33
CA ILE A 26 19.15 5.96 5.67
C ILE A 26 18.03 5.74 6.69
N GLN A 27 18.01 6.53 7.77
CA GLN A 27 17.02 6.38 8.83
C GLN A 27 15.60 6.67 8.34
N LYS A 28 15.43 7.67 7.47
CA LYS A 28 14.14 7.96 6.80
C LYS A 28 13.69 6.80 5.92
N ALA A 29 14.58 6.25 5.09
CA ALA A 29 14.28 5.12 4.22
C ALA A 29 13.86 3.88 5.03
N PHE A 30 14.60 3.56 6.10
CA PHE A 30 14.28 2.46 7.01
C PHE A 30 12.90 2.63 7.67
N THR A 31 12.63 3.83 8.19
CA THR A 31 11.35 4.14 8.83
C THR A 31 10.17 4.01 7.86
N ASN A 32 10.34 4.47 6.62
CA ASN A 32 9.32 4.36 5.59
C ASN A 32 9.09 2.92 5.14
N ALA A 33 10.17 2.14 4.97
CA ALA A 33 10.05 0.71 4.68
C ALA A 33 9.29 -0.04 5.79
N LYS A 34 9.61 0.24 7.06
CA LYS A 34 8.92 -0.34 8.23
C LYS A 34 7.42 0.01 8.22
N LYS A 35 7.06 1.27 7.98
CA LYS A 35 5.66 1.69 7.83
C LYS A 35 4.95 0.95 6.69
N GLY A 36 5.61 0.81 5.54
CA GLY A 36 5.09 0.05 4.40
C GLY A 36 4.83 -1.42 4.72
N MET A 37 5.73 -2.07 5.46
CA MET A 37 5.55 -3.44 5.93
C MET A 37 4.36 -3.58 6.87
N TYR A 38 4.24 -2.70 7.87
CA TYR A 38 3.08 -2.72 8.78
C TYR A 38 1.77 -2.49 8.06
N PHE A 39 1.74 -1.52 7.12
CA PHE A 39 0.57 -1.29 6.29
C PHE A 39 0.23 -2.52 5.46
N ALA A 40 1.22 -3.14 4.81
CA ALA A 40 1.01 -4.34 4.03
C ALA A 40 0.42 -5.46 4.88
N PHE A 41 1.01 -5.76 6.05
CA PHE A 41 0.49 -6.80 6.95
C PHE A 41 -0.92 -6.51 7.48
N ALA A 42 -1.21 -5.25 7.84
CA ALA A 42 -2.53 -4.84 8.32
C ALA A 42 -3.60 -4.86 7.22
N ASN A 43 -3.18 -4.73 5.95
CA ASN A 43 -4.07 -4.71 4.79
C ASN A 43 -3.95 -5.98 3.93
N ILE A 44 -3.33 -7.04 4.45
CA ILE A 44 -3.50 -8.37 3.87
C ILE A 44 -5.00 -8.66 3.94
N PRO A 45 -5.69 -8.82 2.81
CA PRO A 45 -7.12 -9.10 2.83
C PRO A 45 -7.33 -10.36 3.65
N ALA A 46 -8.12 -10.27 4.73
CA ALA A 46 -8.43 -11.41 5.61
C ALA A 46 -9.00 -12.63 4.85
N LYS A 47 -9.38 -12.45 3.58
CA LYS A 47 -10.13 -13.40 2.74
C LYS A 47 -9.57 -13.65 1.34
N LYS A 48 -8.27 -13.53 1.09
CA LYS A 48 -7.69 -14.15 -0.12
C LYS A 48 -7.38 -15.65 0.05
N ASN A 49 -8.00 -16.30 1.04
CA ASN A 49 -8.04 -17.76 1.13
C ASN A 49 -9.17 -18.35 0.28
N ASP A 50 -10.20 -17.57 -0.06
CA ASP A 50 -11.37 -18.03 -0.82
C ASP A 50 -11.47 -17.31 -2.17
N LEU A 51 -11.27 -18.04 -3.27
CA LEU A 51 -11.59 -17.58 -4.62
C LEU A 51 -12.94 -18.14 -5.02
N SER A 52 -13.97 -17.29 -5.10
CA SER A 52 -15.29 -17.70 -5.60
C SER A 52 -15.50 -17.18 -7.03
N LYS A 53 -15.85 -18.07 -7.95
CA LYS A 53 -16.24 -17.73 -9.32
C LYS A 53 -17.61 -18.33 -9.65
N GLU A 54 -18.45 -17.51 -10.26
CA GLU A 54 -19.76 -17.92 -10.76
C GLU A 54 -19.66 -18.10 -12.27
N ILE A 55 -20.14 -19.24 -12.77
CA ILE A 55 -20.26 -19.55 -14.19
C ILE A 55 -21.70 -19.23 -14.56
N ILE A 56 -21.89 -18.17 -15.35
CA ILE A 56 -23.19 -17.68 -15.80
C ILE A 56 -23.20 -17.79 -17.33
N GLU A 57 -24.24 -18.42 -17.87
CA GLU A 57 -24.48 -18.53 -19.31
C GLU A 57 -25.96 -18.26 -19.57
N GLN A 58 -26.27 -17.46 -20.59
CA GLN A 58 -27.66 -17.11 -20.96
C GLN A 58 -28.50 -16.60 -19.77
N ASP A 59 -27.92 -15.71 -18.95
CA ASP A 59 -28.53 -15.17 -17.73
C ASP A 59 -28.94 -16.23 -16.67
N LYS A 60 -28.39 -17.44 -16.77
CA LYS A 60 -28.59 -18.52 -15.80
C LYS A 60 -27.28 -18.85 -15.08
N LEU A 61 -27.34 -18.95 -13.75
CA LEU A 61 -26.23 -19.47 -12.95
C LEU A 61 -26.11 -20.98 -13.20
N LEU A 62 -25.02 -21.39 -13.84
CA LEU A 62 -24.74 -22.80 -14.13
C LEU A 62 -24.00 -23.48 -13.00
N ALA A 63 -23.01 -22.80 -12.42
CA ALA A 63 -22.23 -23.35 -11.32
C ALA A 63 -21.56 -22.25 -10.50
N LYS A 64 -21.39 -22.52 -9.22
CA LYS A 64 -20.59 -21.72 -8.29
C LYS A 64 -19.39 -22.54 -7.83
N ILE A 65 -18.19 -22.04 -8.10
CA ILE A 65 -16.94 -22.67 -7.70
C ILE A 65 -16.33 -21.82 -6.59
N LYS A 66 -15.96 -22.45 -5.47
CA LYS A 66 -15.22 -21.84 -4.36
C LYS A 66 -13.93 -22.62 -4.16
N LEU A 67 -12.79 -21.92 -4.19
CA LEU A 67 -11.48 -22.48 -3.90
C LEU A 67 -11.02 -21.98 -2.54
N TYR A 68 -10.69 -22.89 -1.63
CA TYR A 68 -10.21 -22.62 -0.29
C TYR A 68 -8.73 -23.00 -0.19
N LYS A 69 -7.91 -22.11 0.38
CA LYS A 69 -6.52 -22.45 0.74
C LYS A 69 -6.54 -23.45 1.91
N ALA A 70 -5.97 -24.64 1.70
CA ALA A 70 -5.82 -25.68 2.71
C ALA A 70 -4.34 -25.86 3.10
N VAL A 71 -4.07 -26.48 4.25
CA VAL A 71 -2.69 -26.85 4.62
C VAL A 71 -2.19 -27.86 3.58
N ASN A 72 -1.12 -27.52 2.86
CA ASN A 72 -0.52 -28.30 1.77
C ASN A 72 -1.37 -28.50 0.50
N GLY A 73 -2.39 -27.67 0.24
CA GLY A 73 -3.17 -27.82 -0.99
C GLY A 73 -4.27 -26.79 -1.19
N VAL A 74 -5.16 -27.09 -2.15
CA VAL A 74 -6.33 -26.28 -2.48
C VAL A 74 -7.56 -27.18 -2.40
N ARG A 75 -8.55 -26.79 -1.59
CA ARG A 75 -9.85 -27.46 -1.54
C ARG A 75 -10.80 -26.76 -2.51
N ILE A 76 -11.49 -27.53 -3.34
CA ILE A 76 -12.43 -27.02 -4.34
C ILE A 76 -13.83 -27.48 -3.96
N GLU A 77 -14.78 -26.55 -3.90
CA GLU A 77 -16.21 -26.83 -3.78
C GLU A 77 -16.91 -26.31 -5.03
N SER A 78 -17.70 -27.17 -5.66
CA SER A 78 -18.52 -26.83 -6.82
C SER A 78 -19.98 -27.15 -6.51
N THR A 79 -20.88 -26.22 -6.83
CA THR A 79 -22.33 -26.40 -6.68
C THR A 79 -22.99 -25.95 -7.98
N GLY A 80 -23.73 -26.86 -8.62
CA GLY A 80 -24.43 -26.67 -9.89
C GLY A 80 -25.46 -27.77 -10.09
#